data_AF-F1N5F3-F1
#
_entry.id   AF-F1N5F3-F1
#
_cell.length_a   1.000
_cell.length_b   1.000
_cell.length_c   1.000
_cell.angle_alpha   90.00
_cell.angle_beta   90.00
_cell.angle_gamma   90.00
#
_symmetry.space_group_name_H-M   'P 1'
#
loop_
_entity.id
_entity.type
_entity.pdbx_description
1 polymer ?
#
loop_
_entity_poly.entity_id
_entity_poly.type
_entity_poly.pdbx_seq_one_letter_code
_entity_poly.pdbx_strand_id
1 'polypeptide(L)'
;MSAEHGQLQQSGGRRGRSPGDKKSRRRSRRKETYSMYIYKVLKQVHPDIGISSKAMSIMNSFVNDLFERLAGEAARLAQYSGRTTLTSREVQTAVRLLLPGELAKHAVSEGTKAVTKYTSSKKKTGSGDLAQKLSSSPLVLCLHSLLL
;
A
#
# COMPACT_ATOMS: atom_id res chain seq x y z
N MET A 1 -48.50 35.79 -56.85
CA MET A 1 -49.68 36.28 -56.11
C MET A 1 -50.35 35.10 -55.48
N SER A 2 -50.50 34.89 -54.17
CA SER A 2 -49.83 35.32 -52.95
C SER A 2 -50.30 34.26 -51.94
N ALA A 3 -49.39 33.70 -51.14
CA ALA A 3 -49.72 32.82 -50.03
C ALA A 3 -49.03 33.36 -48.78
N GLU A 4 -49.82 33.74 -47.77
CA GLU A 4 -49.42 34.04 -46.39
C GLU A 4 -50.48 33.39 -45.48
N HIS A 5 -50.13 32.42 -44.64
CA HIS A 5 -49.61 32.48 -43.25
C HIS A 5 -50.71 32.48 -42.16
N GLY A 6 -50.64 31.51 -41.25
CA GLY A 6 -51.55 31.41 -40.09
C GLY A 6 -51.38 30.18 -39.18
N GLN A 7 -50.27 30.15 -38.43
CA GLN A 7 -50.10 29.64 -37.04
C GLN A 7 -50.18 28.14 -36.66
N LEU A 8 -49.18 27.77 -35.84
CA LEU A 8 -48.94 26.53 -35.10
C LEU A 8 -49.89 26.33 -33.90
N GLN A 9 -50.14 25.06 -33.53
CA GLN A 9 -50.04 24.65 -32.12
C GLN A 9 -49.73 23.15 -31.97
N GLN A 10 -48.63 22.85 -31.25
CA GLN A 10 -48.25 21.53 -30.75
C GLN A 10 -48.98 21.24 -29.43
N SER A 11 -49.41 20.00 -29.19
CA SER A 11 -49.68 19.49 -27.84
C SER A 11 -48.95 18.16 -27.63
N GLY A 12 -47.76 18.29 -27.04
CA GLY A 12 -46.85 17.19 -26.71
C GLY A 12 -47.36 16.33 -25.55
N GLY A 13 -47.17 15.02 -25.71
CA GLY A 13 -47.55 13.99 -24.76
C GLY A 13 -46.81 14.05 -23.42
N ARG A 14 -47.55 13.63 -22.39
CA ARG A 14 -47.17 13.50 -20.99
C ARG A 14 -45.91 12.64 -20.80
N ARG A 15 -44.92 13.15 -20.05
CA ARG A 15 -44.01 12.30 -19.25
C ARG A 15 -43.84 12.91 -17.87
N GLY A 16 -44.49 12.28 -16.90
CA GLY A 16 -44.36 12.58 -15.49
C GLY A 16 -42.92 12.42 -15.02
N ARG A 17 -42.44 13.40 -14.29
CA ARG A 17 -41.12 13.43 -13.67
C ARG A 17 -41.22 12.74 -12.31
N SER A 18 -40.75 11.49 -12.21
CA SER A 18 -40.61 10.82 -10.92
C SER A 18 -39.56 11.54 -10.06
N PRO A 19 -39.90 12.08 -8.88
CA PRO A 19 -38.93 12.66 -7.96
C PRO A 19 -38.44 11.56 -7.03
N GLY A 20 -37.36 10.89 -7.40
CA GLY A 20 -36.93 9.71 -6.65
C GLY A 20 -35.57 9.13 -6.98
N ASP A 21 -34.60 9.93 -7.43
CA ASP A 21 -33.21 9.49 -7.51
C ASP A 21 -32.35 10.32 -6.55
N LYS A 22 -32.68 10.24 -5.26
CA LYS A 22 -31.65 10.37 -4.23
C LYS A 22 -30.79 9.11 -4.33
N LYS A 23 -29.97 9.02 -5.38
CA LYS A 23 -28.78 8.18 -5.41
C LYS A 23 -27.93 8.62 -4.25
N SER A 24 -28.22 8.01 -3.11
CA SER A 24 -27.29 7.82 -2.02
C SER A 24 -25.95 7.59 -2.71
N ARG A 25 -25.07 8.59 -2.62
CA ARG A 25 -23.63 8.42 -2.83
C ARG A 25 -23.24 7.44 -1.74
N ARG A 26 -23.63 6.18 -1.94
CA ARG A 26 -23.29 5.01 -1.16
C ARG A 26 -21.80 5.01 -1.28
N ARG A 27 -21.18 5.62 -0.26
CA ARG A 27 -19.76 5.91 -0.16
C ARG A 27 -19.09 4.63 -0.59
N SER A 28 -18.65 4.60 -1.86
CA SER A 28 -18.24 3.36 -2.52
C SER A 28 -17.21 2.79 -1.58
N ARG A 29 -17.49 1.61 -1.03
CA ARG A 29 -16.64 0.96 -0.03
C ARG A 29 -15.26 1.01 -0.64
N ARG A 30 -14.36 1.82 -0.06
CA ARG A 30 -13.09 2.17 -0.69
C ARG A 30 -12.40 0.85 -0.98
N LYS A 31 -12.36 0.45 -2.26
CA LYS A 31 -11.71 -0.80 -2.63
C LYS A 31 -10.23 -0.55 -2.40
N GLU A 32 -9.70 -1.16 -1.35
CA GLU A 32 -8.28 -1.12 -1.09
C GLU A 32 -7.60 -1.78 -2.30
N THR A 33 -6.82 -0.99 -3.01
CA THR A 33 -6.14 -1.39 -4.25
C THR A 33 -4.70 -0.94 -4.15
N TYR A 34 -3.82 -1.68 -4.82
CA TYR A 34 -2.40 -1.37 -4.88
C TYR A 34 -2.07 -0.29 -5.91
N SER A 35 -3.07 0.25 -6.61
CA SER A 35 -2.91 1.16 -7.76
C SER A 35 -2.01 2.38 -7.47
N MET A 36 -2.14 2.97 -6.28
CA MET A 36 -1.29 4.09 -5.86
C MET A 36 0.19 3.68 -5.76
N TYR A 37 0.48 2.51 -5.19
CA TYR A 37 1.83 2.02 -4.98
C TYR A 37 2.46 1.56 -6.30
N ILE A 38 1.68 0.88 -7.13
CA ILE A 38 2.09 0.48 -8.49
C ILE A 38 2.50 1.72 -9.28
N TYR A 39 1.70 2.80 -9.24
CA TYR A 39 2.03 4.04 -9.92
C TYR A 39 3.29 4.72 -9.35
N LYS A 40 3.46 4.73 -8.02
CA LYS A 40 4.68 5.26 -7.39
C LYS A 40 5.94 4.51 -7.83
N VAL A 41 5.90 3.18 -7.87
CA VAL A 41 7.02 2.36 -8.33
C VAL A 41 7.28 2.61 -9.82
N LEU A 42 6.23 2.68 -10.65
CA LEU A 42 6.37 2.99 -12.08
C LEU A 42 7.12 4.31 -12.29
N LYS A 43 6.77 5.38 -11.56
CA LYS A 43 7.44 6.67 -11.68
C LYS A 43 8.87 6.70 -11.13
N GLN A 44 9.22 5.78 -10.23
CA GLN A 44 10.61 5.62 -9.78
C GLN A 44 11.51 5.00 -10.86
N VAL A 45 10.97 4.12 -11.70
CA VAL A 45 11.74 3.43 -12.76
C VAL A 45 11.63 4.11 -14.13
N HIS A 46 10.47 4.69 -14.44
CA HIS A 46 10.17 5.34 -15.71
C HIS A 46 9.30 6.60 -15.49
N PRO A 47 9.90 7.77 -15.27
CA PRO A 47 9.15 8.99 -14.92
C PRO A 47 8.23 9.48 -16.05
N ASP A 48 8.56 9.23 -17.31
CA ASP A 48 7.80 9.74 -18.47
C ASP A 48 6.73 8.77 -18.99
N ILE A 49 6.70 7.53 -18.49
CA ILE A 49 5.76 6.49 -18.95
C ILE A 49 4.45 6.55 -18.14
N GLY A 50 3.33 6.39 -18.84
CA GLY A 50 2.00 6.20 -18.25
C GLY A 50 1.55 4.74 -18.27
N ILE A 51 0.54 4.41 -17.46
CA ILE A 51 -0.08 3.08 -17.42
C ILE A 51 -1.59 3.22 -17.63
N SER A 52 -2.16 2.39 -18.51
CA SER A 52 -3.60 2.39 -18.78
C SER A 52 -4.39 1.81 -17.60
N SER A 53 -5.69 2.15 -17.51
CA SER A 53 -6.58 1.62 -16.47
C SER A 53 -6.71 0.09 -16.51
N LYS A 54 -6.73 -0.50 -17.72
CA LYS A 54 -6.75 -1.96 -17.92
C LYS A 54 -5.47 -2.61 -17.42
N ALA A 55 -4.30 -2.07 -17.78
CA ALA A 55 -3.01 -2.56 -17.30
C ALA A 55 -2.89 -2.42 -15.77
N MET A 56 -3.38 -1.31 -15.20
CA MET A 56 -3.42 -1.11 -13.76
C MET A 56 -4.26 -2.20 -13.05
N SER A 57 -5.41 -2.56 -13.62
CA SER A 57 -6.23 -3.64 -13.06
C SER A 57 -5.52 -4.99 -13.08
N ILE A 58 -4.80 -5.30 -14.17
CA ILE A 58 -4.01 -6.54 -14.28
C ILE A 58 -2.91 -6.56 -13.22
N MET A 59 -2.17 -5.46 -13.07
CA MET A 59 -1.11 -5.33 -12.06
C MET A 59 -1.66 -5.46 -10.63
N ASN A 60 -2.82 -4.88 -10.34
CA ASN A 60 -3.45 -5.01 -9.03
C ASN A 60 -3.83 -6.47 -8.74
N SER A 61 -4.40 -7.19 -9.71
CA SER A 61 -4.68 -8.63 -9.54
C SER A 61 -3.40 -9.44 -9.35
N PHE A 62 -2.37 -9.19 -10.17
CA PHE A 62 -1.07 -9.87 -10.03
C PHE A 62 -0.47 -9.75 -8.63
N VAL A 63 -0.53 -8.57 -8.01
CA VAL A 63 -0.05 -8.37 -6.64
C VAL A 63 -0.87 -9.17 -5.63
N ASN A 64 -2.20 -9.25 -5.79
CA ASN A 64 -3.05 -10.05 -4.92
C ASN A 64 -2.75 -11.55 -5.08
N ASP A 65 -2.65 -12.04 -6.31
CA ASP A 65 -2.37 -13.45 -6.60
C ASP A 65 -1.02 -13.88 -6.00
N LEU A 66 0.00 -13.03 -6.11
CA LEU A 66 1.31 -13.29 -5.51
C LEU A 66 1.25 -13.24 -3.98
N PHE A 67 0.53 -12.27 -3.42
CA PHE A 67 0.37 -12.12 -1.97
C PHE A 67 -0.33 -13.34 -1.36
N GLU A 68 -1.44 -13.81 -1.95
CA GLU A 68 -2.18 -14.97 -1.46
C GLU A 68 -1.32 -16.24 -1.50
N ARG A 69 -0.58 -16.46 -2.59
CA ARG A 69 0.35 -17.60 -2.70
C ARG A 69 1.44 -17.55 -1.63
N LEU A 70 2.05 -16.37 -1.43
CA LEU A 70 3.12 -16.17 -0.47
C LEU A 70 2.64 -16.30 0.97
N ALA A 71 1.52 -15.68 1.32
CA ALA A 71 0.91 -15.78 2.64
C ALA A 71 0.50 -17.22 2.97
N GLY A 72 -0.11 -17.92 2.00
CA GLY A 72 -0.49 -19.33 2.17
C GLY A 72 0.71 -20.24 2.42
N GLU A 73 1.79 -20.06 1.65
CA GLU A 73 3.01 -20.85 1.84
C GLU A 73 3.72 -20.53 3.16
N ALA A 74 3.81 -19.24 3.53
CA ALA A 74 4.40 -18.85 4.81
C ALA A 74 3.58 -19.39 6.00
N ALA A 75 2.25 -19.38 5.91
CA ALA A 75 1.37 -19.95 6.93
C ALA A 75 1.59 -21.46 7.11
N ARG A 76 1.72 -22.21 6.01
CA ARG A 76 2.07 -23.64 6.06
C ARG A 76 3.42 -23.87 6.76
N LEU A 77 4.43 -23.08 6.43
CA LEU A 77 5.75 -23.18 7.06
C LEU A 77 5.74 -22.88 8.57
N ALA A 78 4.90 -21.93 9.00
CA ALA A 78 4.72 -21.64 10.42
C ALA A 78 4.06 -22.82 11.15
N GLN A 79 3.04 -23.43 10.55
CA GLN A 79 2.37 -24.62 11.07
C GLN A 79 3.33 -25.80 11.19
N TYR A 80 4.18 -26.06 10.19
CA TYR A 80 5.21 -27.11 10.27
C TYR A 80 6.22 -26.87 11.39
N SER A 81 6.52 -25.60 11.68
CA SER A 81 7.44 -25.21 12.75
C SER A 81 6.78 -25.17 14.13
N GLY A 82 5.48 -25.48 14.24
CA GLY A 82 4.71 -25.39 15.49
C GLY A 82 4.51 -23.96 16.01
N ARG A 83 4.67 -22.94 15.16
CA ARG A 83 4.53 -21.53 15.54
C ARG A 83 3.17 -20.99 15.13
N THR A 84 2.55 -20.20 16.01
CA THR A 84 1.32 -19.45 15.71
C THR A 84 1.60 -18.07 15.11
N THR A 85 2.83 -17.58 15.23
CA THR A 85 3.26 -16.28 14.73
C THR A 85 4.12 -16.45 13.48
N LEU A 86 3.76 -15.73 12.41
CA LEU A 86 4.56 -15.64 11.19
C LEU A 86 5.77 -14.73 11.42
N THR A 87 6.98 -15.23 11.17
CA THR A 87 8.22 -14.45 11.24
C THR A 87 8.75 -14.15 9.83
N SER A 88 9.75 -13.25 9.76
CA SER A 88 10.45 -12.97 8.50
C SER A 88 11.11 -14.21 7.90
N ARG A 89 11.42 -15.24 8.71
CA ARG A 89 12.03 -16.49 8.25
C ARG A 89 11.07 -17.32 7.40
N GLU A 90 9.82 -17.48 7.82
CA GLU A 90 8.82 -18.23 7.04
C GLU A 90 8.52 -17.50 5.73
N VAL A 91 8.40 -16.17 5.76
CA VAL A 91 8.23 -15.34 4.56
C VAL A 91 9.41 -15.49 3.60
N GLN A 92 10.64 -15.39 4.10
CA GLN A 92 11.85 -15.53 3.26
C GLN A 92 11.95 -16.92 2.62
N THR A 93 11.58 -17.96 3.34
CA THR A 93 11.58 -19.33 2.83
C THR A 93 10.47 -19.53 1.79
N ALA A 94 9.26 -19.02 2.04
CA ALA A 94 8.16 -19.04 1.08
C ALA A 94 8.52 -18.35 -0.25
N VAL A 95 9.22 -17.21 -0.19
CA VAL A 95 9.71 -16.51 -1.41
C VAL A 95 10.62 -17.40 -2.25
N ARG A 96 11.53 -18.15 -1.60
CA ARG A 96 12.45 -19.07 -2.30
C ARG A 96 11.75 -20.28 -2.90
N LEU A 97 10.62 -20.70 -2.32
CA LEU A 97 9.81 -21.80 -2.86
C LEU A 97 8.95 -21.36 -4.04
N LEU A 98 8.45 -20.12 -4.02
CA LEU A 98 7.51 -19.63 -5.04
C LEU A 98 8.17 -19.00 -6.26
N LEU A 99 9.35 -18.40 -6.12
CA LEU A 99 10.04 -17.71 -7.21
C LEU A 99 11.21 -18.54 -7.75
N PRO A 100 11.41 -18.59 -9.08
CA PRO A 100 12.52 -19.32 -9.69
C PRO A 100 13.83 -18.51 -9.73
N GLY A 101 14.96 -19.21 -9.65
CA GLY A 101 16.28 -18.72 -10.06
C GLY A 101 16.69 -17.36 -9.47
N GLU A 102 17.11 -16.44 -10.34
CA GLU A 102 17.59 -15.11 -9.96
C GLU A 102 16.50 -14.23 -9.33
N LEU A 103 15.22 -14.44 -9.67
CA LEU A 103 14.12 -13.68 -9.09
C LEU A 103 14.00 -13.91 -7.58
N ALA A 104 14.17 -15.16 -7.14
CA ALA A 104 14.18 -15.49 -5.72
C ALA A 104 15.33 -14.80 -4.98
N LYS A 105 16.53 -14.77 -5.58
CA LYS A 105 17.70 -14.13 -4.98
C LYS A 105 17.46 -12.63 -4.79
N HIS A 106 17.02 -11.93 -5.84
CA HIS A 106 16.71 -10.51 -5.76
C HIS A 106 15.58 -10.21 -4.77
N ALA A 107 14.49 -10.97 -4.81
CA ALA A 107 13.36 -10.77 -3.90
C ALA A 107 13.76 -10.94 -2.42
N VAL A 108 14.59 -11.95 -2.12
CA VAL A 108 15.14 -12.15 -0.77
C VAL A 108 16.04 -10.98 -0.38
N SER A 109 16.95 -10.55 -1.26
CA SER A 109 17.84 -9.42 -0.99
C SER A 109 17.07 -8.12 -0.72
N GLU A 110 16.07 -7.79 -1.53
CA GLU A 110 15.22 -6.61 -1.32
C GLU A 110 14.42 -6.72 -0.02
N GLY A 111 13.89 -7.90 0.30
CA GLY A 111 13.21 -8.15 1.58
C GLY A 111 14.11 -7.92 2.78
N THR A 112 15.34 -8.45 2.76
CA THR A 112 16.32 -8.25 3.85
C THR A 112 16.70 -6.78 4.00
N LYS A 113 16.95 -6.07 2.89
CA LYS A 113 17.24 -4.62 2.92
C LYS A 113 16.11 -3.84 3.61
N ALA A 114 14.86 -4.16 3.28
CA ALA A 114 13.70 -3.49 3.88
C ALA A 114 13.61 -3.74 5.41
N VAL A 115 13.81 -4.99 5.86
CA VAL A 115 13.79 -5.34 7.30
C VAL A 115 14.91 -4.62 8.06
N THR A 116 16.11 -4.56 7.50
CA THR A 116 17.24 -3.86 8.11
C THR A 116 16.99 -2.35 8.20
N LYS A 117 16.44 -1.74 7.14
CA LYS A 117 16.06 -0.32 7.14
C LYS A 117 15.00 -0.02 8.19
N TYR A 118 13.98 -0.87 8.30
CA TYR A 118 12.92 -0.73 9.32
C TYR A 118 13.49 -0.79 10.74
N THR A 119 14.29 -1.81 11.02
CA THR A 119 14.90 -2.02 12.35
C THR A 119 15.80 -0.84 12.74
N SER A 120 16.59 -0.33 11.79
CA SER A 120 17.45 0.85 11.99
C SER A 120 16.64 2.12 12.25
N SER A 121 15.52 2.30 11.55
CA SER A 121 14.66 3.47 11.70
C SER A 121 13.92 3.47 13.05
N LYS A 122 13.50 2.29 13.52
CA LYS A 122 12.85 2.13 14.83
C LYS A 122 13.77 2.49 16.00
N LYS A 123 15.08 2.19 15.89
CA LYS A 123 16.07 2.60 16.91
C LYS A 123 16.25 4.13 16.97
N LYS A 124 16.20 4.83 15.82
CA LYS A 124 16.30 6.29 15.77
C LYS A 124 15.12 7.01 16.44
N THR A 125 13.93 6.42 16.42
CA THR A 125 12.75 7.00 17.07
C THR A 125 12.61 6.61 18.55
N GLY A 126 13.33 5.59 19.03
CA GLY A 126 13.28 5.11 20.42
C GLY A 126 14.49 5.45 21.28
N SER A 127 15.61 5.88 20.69
CA SER A 127 16.86 6.21 21.39
C SER A 127 17.15 7.72 21.43
N GLY A 128 16.09 8.53 21.57
CA GLY A 128 16.17 9.98 21.76
C GLY A 128 15.97 10.46 23.20
N ASP A 129 15.85 9.59 24.20
CA ASP A 129 15.47 10.03 25.57
C ASP A 129 16.25 9.37 26.74
N LEU A 130 17.26 8.54 26.48
CA LEU A 130 18.07 7.92 27.54
C LEU A 130 19.57 8.19 27.43
N ALA A 131 20.12 8.31 26.22
CA ALA A 131 21.55 8.59 26.05
C ALA A 131 21.94 10.05 26.37
N GLN A 132 21.00 11.01 26.26
CA GLN A 132 21.24 12.41 26.69
C GLN A 132 20.89 12.67 28.15
N LYS A 133 20.12 11.79 28.82
CA LYS A 133 19.78 11.97 30.24
C LYS A 133 20.91 11.54 31.17
N LEU A 134 21.78 10.62 30.73
CA LEU A 134 22.98 10.21 31.48
C LEU A 134 24.13 11.23 31.38
N SER A 135 24.26 11.97 30.26
CA SER A 135 25.27 13.04 30.13
C SER A 135 24.83 14.38 30.72
N SER A 136 23.52 14.61 30.89
CA SER A 136 22.96 15.87 31.41
C SER A 136 22.42 15.74 32.84
N SER A 137 22.68 14.61 33.51
CA SER A 137 22.35 14.44 34.93
C SER A 137 23.29 15.31 35.78
N PRO A 138 22.78 16.28 36.57
CA PRO A 138 23.63 17.10 37.46
C PRO A 138 24.41 16.25 38.46
N LEU A 139 23.94 15.02 38.75
CA LEU A 139 24.64 14.05 39.59
C LEU A 139 25.96 13.54 38.98
N VAL A 140 26.07 13.41 37.65
CA VAL A 140 27.30 12.94 36.98
C VAL A 140 28.33 14.07 36.86
N LEU A 141 27.87 15.31 36.71
CA LEU A 141 28.74 16.49 36.76
C LEU A 141 29.29 16.74 38.18
N CYS A 142 28.48 16.55 39.23
CA CYS A 142 28.97 16.64 40.62
C CYS A 142 30.05 15.60 40.94
N LEU A 143 29.96 14.38 40.37
CA LEU A 143 30.97 13.35 40.61
C LEU A 143 32.31 13.65 39.93
N HIS A 144 32.31 14.38 38.80
CA HIS A 144 33.56 14.78 38.13
C HIS A 144 34.23 16.00 38.78
N SER A 145 33.49 16.88 39.47
CA SER A 145 34.07 18.02 40.19
C SER A 145 34.58 17.67 41.60
N LEU A 146 34.33 16.46 42.11
CA LEU A 146 34.86 15.99 43.40
C LEU A 146 36.16 15.16 43.27
N LEU A 147 36.60 14.86 42.05
CA LEU A 147 37.79 14.03 41.78
C LEU A 147 38.88 14.76 40.96
N LEU A 148 38.78 16.09 40.85
CA LEU A 148 39.86 17.02 40.50
C LEU A 148 40.01 18.03 41.64
#